data_AF-A0A384V9V3-F1
#
_entry.id   AF-A0A384V9V3-F1
#
_cell.length_a   1.000
_cell.length_b   1.000
_cell.length_c   1.000
_cell.angle_alpha   90.00
_cell.angle_beta   90.00
_cell.angle_gamma   90.00
#
_symmetry.space_group_name_H-M   'P 1'
#
loop_
_entity.id
_entity.type
_entity.pdbx_description
1 polymer ?
#
loop_
_entity_poly.entity_id
_entity_poly.type
_entity_poly.pdbx_seq_one_letter_code
_entity_poly.pdbx_strand_id
1 'polypeptide(L)'
;YRTLSDAERKGVNGSVKLEAGLANTITSFIDKGQDERAPTIRKQKYIFDISALEKDGLLGAELRILRKKPSDTWKSHSSGKTSQVKLFSCSTNRQASTLLDSRTVSITDTPKWEVFDIWKLFRNFKNLVNLCFELETFDRGRAVDLRSVGFNRTGRQVNEKALFLVFGRTKKRDLFFNEIKARSGQDDKTVYEYLFNQRRKRRAPLATRQGKRPTKNLKARCSRKALHVNFKDMGWDDWII
;
A
#
# COMPACT_ATOMS: atom_id res chain seq x y z
N TYR A 1 -12.45 4.41 11.24
CA TYR A 1 -11.02 4.68 11.06
C TYR A 1 -10.25 4.04 12.21
N ARG A 2 -9.93 2.75 12.09
CA ARG A 2 -9.15 1.99 13.07
C ARG A 2 -8.02 1.30 12.31
N THR A 3 -6.84 1.88 12.36
CA THR A 3 -5.57 1.23 12.00
C THR A 3 -4.54 1.69 13.02
N LEU A 4 -4.78 1.29 14.27
CA LEU A 4 -3.85 1.36 15.39
C LEU A 4 -3.96 0.00 16.09
N SER A 5 -3.34 -1.02 15.51
CA SER A 5 -3.19 -2.34 16.14
C SER A 5 -2.40 -3.19 15.16
N ASP A 6 -1.08 -3.17 15.31
CA ASP A 6 -0.11 -4.17 14.79
C ASP A 6 1.33 -3.67 14.99
N ALA A 7 1.53 -2.45 15.50
CA ALA A 7 2.85 -1.92 15.88
C ALA A 7 3.46 -2.60 17.12
N GLU A 8 2.73 -3.49 17.80
CA GLU A 8 3.10 -3.98 19.13
C GLU A 8 3.49 -5.47 19.18
N ARG A 9 4.06 -6.00 18.10
CA ARG A 9 4.83 -7.25 18.17
C ARG A 9 6.30 -6.99 17.85
N LYS A 10 7.03 -6.73 18.95
CA LYS A 10 8.48 -6.56 19.04
C LYS A 10 9.24 -7.75 18.43
N GLY A 11 10.33 -7.42 17.73
CA GLY A 11 11.39 -8.34 17.37
C GLY A 11 12.34 -7.69 16.36
N VAL A 12 13.41 -7.03 16.85
CA VAL A 12 14.69 -6.60 16.21
C VAL A 12 14.63 -5.80 14.87
N ASN A 13 13.52 -5.83 14.13
CA ASN A 13 13.27 -5.12 12.85
C ASN A 13 12.43 -3.84 13.02
N GLY A 14 12.23 -3.36 14.26
CA GLY A 14 11.39 -2.18 14.56
C GLY A 14 11.92 -0.88 13.95
N SER A 15 13.23 -0.78 13.69
CA SER A 15 13.86 0.42 13.14
C SER A 15 13.40 0.75 11.72
N VAL A 16 13.19 -0.26 10.86
CA VAL A 16 12.86 -0.04 9.44
C VAL A 16 11.41 0.45 9.28
N LYS A 17 10.49 -0.09 10.08
CA LYS A 17 9.11 0.43 10.15
C LYS A 17 9.06 1.86 10.69
N LEU A 18 9.95 2.20 11.62
CA LEU A 18 10.06 3.55 12.17
C LEU A 18 10.57 4.54 11.10
N GLU A 19 11.60 4.15 10.32
CA GLU A 19 12.13 4.97 9.22
C GLU A 19 11.12 5.17 8.09
N ALA A 20 10.40 4.12 7.69
CA ALA A 20 9.30 4.25 6.72
C ALA A 20 8.21 5.22 7.22
N GLY A 21 8.00 5.31 8.54
CA GLY A 21 7.11 6.28 9.16
C GLY A 21 7.55 7.76 9.02
N LEU A 22 8.82 8.00 8.71
CA LEU A 22 9.38 9.34 8.44
C LEU A 22 9.22 9.75 6.96
N ALA A 23 8.69 8.87 6.12
CA ALA A 23 8.50 9.14 4.70
C ALA A 23 7.48 10.26 4.48
N ASN A 24 7.78 11.13 3.52
CA ASN A 24 6.87 12.19 3.08
C ASN A 24 6.23 11.91 1.72
N THR A 25 6.67 10.84 1.04
CA THR A 25 6.22 10.41 -0.28
C THR A 25 6.10 8.90 -0.32
N ILE A 26 5.03 8.42 -0.93
CA ILE A 26 4.80 6.98 -1.18
C ILE A 26 4.55 6.82 -2.67
N THR A 27 5.37 6.01 -3.32
CA THR A 27 5.24 5.67 -4.75
C THR A 27 4.74 4.25 -4.88
N SER A 28 3.77 4.04 -5.77
CA SER A 28 3.12 2.74 -5.99
C SER A 28 3.33 2.28 -7.44
N PHE A 29 3.67 1.01 -7.61
CA PHE A 29 3.78 0.34 -8.90
C PHE A 29 2.83 -0.85 -8.94
N ILE A 30 2.20 -1.05 -10.09
CA ILE A 30 1.21 -2.11 -10.31
C ILE A 30 1.88 -3.26 -11.06
N ASP A 31 1.57 -4.49 -10.64
CA ASP A 31 2.04 -5.71 -11.28
C ASP A 31 1.62 -5.81 -12.75
N LYS A 32 2.62 -6.08 -13.61
CA LYS A 32 2.51 -6.35 -15.04
C LYS A 32 2.67 -7.83 -15.40
N GLY A 33 2.90 -8.69 -14.41
CA GLY A 33 3.09 -10.13 -14.59
C GLY A 33 1.86 -10.83 -15.18
N GLN A 34 2.11 -11.92 -15.89
CA GLN A 34 1.10 -12.83 -16.41
C GLN A 34 1.39 -14.25 -15.94
N ASP A 35 0.35 -15.04 -15.79
CA ASP A 35 0.48 -16.46 -15.44
C ASP A 35 0.64 -17.27 -16.72
N GLU A 36 1.47 -18.30 -16.69
CA GLU A 36 1.52 -19.27 -17.78
C GLU A 36 0.20 -20.03 -17.85
N ARG A 37 -0.23 -20.37 -19.08
CA ARG A 37 -1.45 -21.17 -19.31
C ARG A 37 -1.18 -22.63 -18.94
N ALA A 38 -1.15 -22.90 -17.65
CA ALA A 38 -0.97 -24.24 -17.09
C ALA A 38 -2.25 -24.69 -16.35
N PRO A 39 -2.57 -26.00 -16.36
CA PRO A 39 -3.69 -26.54 -15.60
C PRO A 39 -3.59 -26.28 -14.10
N THR A 40 -2.37 -26.14 -13.56
CA THR A 40 -2.08 -25.78 -12.17
C THR A 40 -1.00 -24.71 -12.11
N ILE A 41 -1.16 -23.71 -11.23
CA ILE A 41 -0.21 -22.61 -11.10
C ILE A 41 0.53 -22.78 -9.77
N ARG A 42 1.72 -23.38 -9.82
CA ARG A 42 2.57 -23.61 -8.63
C ARG A 42 3.53 -22.45 -8.33
N LYS A 43 3.82 -21.65 -9.36
CA LYS A 43 4.71 -20.50 -9.32
C LYS A 43 4.02 -19.33 -10.02
N GLN A 44 4.12 -18.14 -9.44
CA GLN A 44 3.57 -16.93 -10.03
C GLN A 44 4.57 -15.79 -9.97
N LYS A 45 4.87 -15.23 -11.14
CA LYS A 45 5.82 -14.12 -11.30
C LYS A 45 5.09 -12.78 -11.22
N TYR A 46 5.59 -11.89 -10.38
CA TYR A 46 5.15 -10.51 -10.21
C TYR A 46 6.22 -9.58 -10.76
N ILE A 47 5.85 -8.71 -11.70
CA ILE A 47 6.80 -7.87 -12.43
C ILE A 47 6.40 -6.41 -12.26
N PHE A 48 7.34 -5.59 -11.81
CA PHE A 48 7.13 -4.17 -11.57
C PHE A 48 8.12 -3.34 -12.36
N ASP A 49 7.61 -2.37 -13.11
CA ASP A 49 8.42 -1.37 -13.80
C ASP A 49 8.66 -0.19 -12.87
N ILE A 50 9.90 -0.02 -12.45
CA ILE A 50 10.34 1.01 -11.50
C ILE A 50 11.23 2.06 -12.17
N SER A 51 11.16 2.17 -13.50
CA SER A 51 11.91 3.16 -14.29
C SER A 51 11.71 4.60 -13.80
N ALA A 52 10.48 4.93 -13.40
CA ALA A 52 10.09 6.25 -12.90
C ALA A 52 10.37 6.46 -11.39
N LEU A 53 10.96 5.49 -10.69
CA LEU A 53 11.23 5.62 -9.26
C LEU A 53 12.41 6.56 -9.00
N GLU A 54 12.19 7.63 -8.24
CA GLU A 54 13.29 8.38 -7.62
C GLU A 54 13.96 7.48 -6.56
N LYS A 55 15.24 7.16 -6.77
CA LYS A 55 15.99 6.18 -5.96
C LYS A 55 16.72 6.79 -4.76
N ASP A 56 16.78 8.11 -4.70
CA ASP A 56 17.38 8.86 -3.60
C ASP A 56 16.38 9.08 -2.47
N GLY A 57 16.87 9.01 -1.22
CA GLY A 57 16.04 9.26 -0.05
C GLY A 57 14.97 8.20 0.22
N LEU A 58 15.10 7.00 -0.32
CA LEU A 58 14.20 5.88 -0.01
C LEU A 58 14.41 5.40 1.44
N LEU A 59 13.31 5.03 2.09
CA LEU A 59 13.24 4.71 3.52
C LEU A 59 12.58 3.35 3.79
N GLY A 60 11.85 2.80 2.82
CA GLY A 60 11.17 1.52 2.98
C GLY A 60 10.62 0.98 1.67
N ALA A 61 10.36 -0.33 1.62
CA ALA A 61 9.75 -0.97 0.47
C ALA A 61 8.88 -2.17 0.88
N GLU A 62 7.65 -2.21 0.38
CA GLU A 62 6.68 -3.26 0.67
C GLU A 62 6.09 -3.84 -0.63
N LEU A 63 5.96 -5.16 -0.69
CA LEU A 63 5.15 -5.84 -1.70
C LEU A 63 3.83 -6.26 -1.05
N ARG A 64 2.70 -5.90 -1.67
CA ARG A 64 1.37 -6.28 -1.21
C ARG A 64 0.68 -7.13 -2.27
N ILE A 65 0.28 -8.34 -1.87
CA ILE A 65 -0.43 -9.28 -2.74
C ILE A 65 -1.79 -9.59 -2.11
N LEU A 66 -2.87 -9.32 -2.84
CA LEU A 66 -4.22 -9.61 -2.36
C LEU A 66 -4.48 -11.12 -2.43
N ARG A 67 -4.91 -11.69 -1.32
CA ARG A 67 -5.47 -13.03 -1.23
C ARG A 67 -6.99 -12.92 -1.12
N LYS A 68 -7.71 -13.67 -1.95
CA LYS A 68 -9.18 -13.75 -1.94
C LYS A 68 -9.63 -15.14 -1.47
N LYS A 69 -10.93 -15.33 -1.33
CA LYS A 69 -11.51 -16.66 -1.17
C LYS A 69 -11.04 -17.56 -2.32
N PRO A 70 -10.55 -18.78 -2.04
CA PRO A 70 -10.21 -19.75 -3.08
C PRO A 70 -11.42 -20.03 -3.99
N SER A 71 -11.17 -20.19 -5.29
CA SER A 71 -12.23 -20.34 -6.29
C SER A 71 -12.87 -21.73 -6.31
N ASP A 72 -12.32 -22.72 -5.59
CA ASP A 72 -12.82 -24.10 -5.64
C ASP A 72 -14.10 -24.27 -4.83
N THR A 73 -15.22 -24.32 -5.54
CA THR A 73 -16.58 -24.49 -5.02
C THR A 73 -16.92 -25.94 -4.60
N TRP A 74 -15.99 -26.90 -4.75
CA TRP A 74 -16.31 -28.34 -4.71
C TRP A 74 -15.75 -29.12 -3.52
N LYS A 75 -14.91 -28.51 -2.68
CA LYS A 75 -14.42 -29.16 -1.45
C LYS A 75 -14.71 -28.24 -0.28
N SER A 76 -15.42 -28.77 0.72
CA SER A 76 -15.51 -28.13 2.03
C SER A 76 -14.08 -27.86 2.52
N HIS A 77 -13.63 -26.62 2.36
CA HIS A 77 -12.36 -26.19 2.91
C HIS A 77 -12.58 -26.13 4.41
N SER A 78 -12.09 -27.14 5.14
CA SER A 78 -12.05 -27.09 6.59
C SER A 78 -11.42 -25.76 6.99
N SER A 79 -12.21 -24.89 7.60
CA SER A 79 -11.73 -23.58 8.03
C SER A 79 -10.50 -23.79 8.90
N GLY A 80 -9.40 -23.07 8.64
CA GLY A 80 -8.17 -23.20 9.43
C GLY A 80 -7.05 -24.04 8.82
N LYS A 81 -7.17 -24.50 7.56
CA LYS A 81 -5.98 -24.99 6.84
C LYS A 81 -4.95 -23.88 6.70
N THR A 82 -3.71 -24.20 7.03
CA THR A 82 -2.57 -23.30 6.87
C THR A 82 -1.69 -23.78 5.72
N SER A 83 -1.11 -22.83 4.98
CA SER A 83 -0.14 -23.11 3.93
C SER A 83 1.04 -22.18 4.10
N GLN A 84 2.23 -22.65 3.72
CA GLN A 84 3.43 -21.82 3.72
C GLN A 84 3.53 -21.10 2.38
N VAL A 85 3.63 -19.78 2.43
CA VAL A 85 3.89 -18.91 1.28
C VAL A 85 5.34 -18.50 1.34
N LYS A 86 6.05 -18.72 0.23
CA LYS A 86 7.44 -18.32 0.06
C LYS A 86 7.54 -17.32 -1.08
N LEU A 87 8.25 -16.22 -0.82
CA LEU A 87 8.54 -15.19 -1.79
C LEU A 87 10.02 -15.27 -2.16
N PHE A 88 10.32 -15.32 -3.45
CA PHE A 88 11.68 -15.40 -3.98
C PHE A 88 11.97 -14.22 -4.92
N SER A 89 13.25 -13.89 -5.09
CA SER A 89 13.70 -13.12 -6.24
C SER A 89 13.67 -14.01 -7.48
N CYS A 90 13.33 -13.45 -8.64
CA CYS A 90 13.44 -14.21 -9.89
C CYS A 90 14.90 -14.60 -10.18
N SER A 91 15.10 -15.80 -10.72
CA SER A 91 16.41 -16.21 -11.22
C SER A 91 16.78 -15.40 -12.46
N THR A 92 18.05 -15.04 -12.57
CA THR A 92 18.63 -14.47 -13.80
C THR A 92 19.73 -15.41 -14.29
N ASN A 93 20.19 -15.28 -15.53
CA ASN A 93 21.28 -16.11 -16.08
C ASN A 93 22.57 -16.10 -15.23
N ARG A 94 22.72 -15.12 -14.31
CA ARG A 94 23.89 -14.96 -13.45
C ARG A 94 23.62 -15.25 -11.97
N GLN A 95 22.36 -15.34 -11.54
CA GLN A 95 21.99 -15.46 -10.13
C GLN A 95 20.79 -16.38 -9.96
N ALA A 96 20.94 -17.37 -9.07
CA ALA A 96 19.84 -18.22 -8.65
C ALA A 96 18.76 -17.43 -7.88
N SER A 97 17.54 -17.96 -7.86
CA SER A 97 16.44 -17.40 -7.07
C SER A 97 16.78 -17.42 -5.57
N THR A 98 16.68 -16.28 -4.90
CA THR A 98 16.95 -16.15 -3.46
C THR A 98 15.64 -16.08 -2.68
N LEU A 99 15.51 -16.83 -1.58
CA LEU A 99 14.35 -16.72 -0.69
C LEU A 99 14.37 -15.36 0.02
N LEU A 100 13.30 -14.60 -0.14
CA LEU A 100 13.15 -13.25 0.40
C LEU A 100 12.37 -13.25 1.71
N ASP A 101 11.26 -13.98 1.71
CA ASP A 101 10.39 -14.11 2.88
C ASP A 101 9.64 -15.44 2.84
N SER A 102 9.32 -15.96 4.03
CA SER A 102 8.57 -17.21 4.20
C SER A 102 7.62 -17.05 5.37
N ARG A 103 6.33 -17.29 5.13
CA ARG A 103 5.28 -17.09 6.14
C ARG A 103 4.17 -18.11 6.00
N THR A 104 3.49 -18.37 7.11
CA THR A 104 2.31 -19.22 7.13
C THR A 104 1.06 -18.37 6.96
N VAL A 105 0.22 -18.71 5.99
CA VAL A 105 -1.08 -18.07 5.75
C VAL A 105 -2.20 -19.03 6.11
N SER A 106 -3.25 -18.52 6.75
CA SER A 106 -4.49 -19.27 6.97
C SER A 106 -5.44 -19.05 5.81
N ILE A 107 -6.00 -20.14 5.29
CA ILE A 107 -7.04 -20.08 4.26
C ILE A 107 -8.33 -19.64 4.95
N THR A 108 -8.78 -18.44 4.60
CA THR A 108 -9.92 -17.74 5.20
C THR A 108 -10.83 -17.22 4.09
N ASP A 109 -12.13 -17.13 4.35
CA ASP A 109 -13.10 -16.59 3.37
C ASP A 109 -12.99 -15.08 3.17
N THR A 110 -12.34 -14.37 4.10
CA THR A 110 -12.16 -12.92 4.02
C THR A 110 -10.96 -12.56 3.15
N PRO A 111 -11.12 -11.66 2.16
CA PRO A 111 -10.00 -11.11 1.41
C PRO A 111 -9.01 -10.40 2.32
N LYS A 112 -7.71 -10.65 2.12
CA LYS A 112 -6.63 -10.08 2.93
C LYS A 112 -5.44 -9.71 2.07
N TRP A 113 -4.84 -8.55 2.32
CA TRP A 113 -3.56 -8.18 1.74
C TRP A 113 -2.44 -8.84 2.53
N GLU A 114 -1.66 -9.69 1.88
CA GLU A 114 -0.42 -10.23 2.43
C GLU A 114 0.70 -9.23 2.11
N VAL A 115 1.34 -8.69 3.16
CA VAL A 115 2.33 -7.61 3.08
C VAL A 115 3.74 -8.15 3.36
N PHE A 116 4.62 -8.09 2.37
CA PHE A 116 6.00 -8.53 2.42
C PHE A 116 6.92 -7.31 2.52
N ASP A 117 7.72 -7.23 3.58
CA ASP A 117 8.77 -6.22 3.68
C ASP A 117 9.97 -6.69 2.85
N ILE A 118 10.24 -5.97 1.77
CA ILE A 118 11.31 -6.29 0.82
C ILE A 118 12.43 -5.25 0.85
N TRP A 119 12.45 -4.39 1.86
CA TRP A 119 13.50 -3.39 2.06
C TRP A 119 14.89 -4.01 2.15
N LYS A 120 15.02 -5.24 2.67
CA LYS A 120 16.32 -5.95 2.74
C LYS A 120 17.00 -6.12 1.39
N LEU A 121 16.26 -5.98 0.29
CA LEU A 121 16.75 -6.09 -1.09
C LEU A 121 17.09 -4.73 -1.71
N PHE A 122 16.93 -3.64 -0.95
CA PHE A 122 17.08 -2.26 -1.39
C PHE A 122 18.40 -1.98 -2.11
N ARG A 123 19.49 -2.56 -1.60
CA ARG A 123 20.82 -2.37 -2.19
C ARG A 123 20.88 -2.83 -3.65
N ASN A 124 20.05 -3.79 -4.05
CA ASN A 124 20.15 -4.42 -5.37
C ASN A 124 19.34 -3.72 -6.46
N PHE A 125 18.34 -2.88 -6.11
CA PHE A 125 17.45 -2.28 -7.11
C PHE A 125 17.70 -0.81 -7.45
N LYS A 126 18.73 -0.18 -6.86
CA LYS A 126 19.19 1.15 -7.31
C LYS A 126 19.57 1.16 -8.81
N ASN A 127 20.07 0.05 -9.35
CA ASN A 127 20.47 -0.01 -10.76
C ASN A 127 19.45 -0.73 -11.65
N LEU A 128 18.32 -1.18 -11.08
CA LEU A 128 17.31 -1.91 -11.83
C LEU A 128 16.25 -0.97 -12.40
N VAL A 129 15.72 -1.36 -13.55
CA VAL A 129 14.56 -0.72 -14.22
C VAL A 129 13.28 -1.51 -13.93
N ASN A 130 13.42 -2.83 -13.79
CA ASN A 130 12.33 -3.73 -13.47
C ASN A 130 12.68 -4.59 -12.25
N LEU A 131 11.67 -4.89 -11.43
CA LEU A 131 11.74 -5.84 -10.33
C LEU A 131 10.91 -7.08 -10.67
N CYS A 132 11.40 -8.25 -10.25
CA CYS A 132 10.73 -9.52 -10.46
C CYS A 132 10.76 -10.35 -9.18
N PHE A 133 9.58 -10.77 -8.75
CA PHE A 133 9.39 -11.63 -7.59
C PHE A 133 8.61 -12.89 -8.00
N GLU A 134 8.94 -14.01 -7.40
CA GLU A 134 8.25 -15.29 -7.61
C GLU A 134 7.59 -15.74 -6.32
N LEU A 135 6.31 -16.07 -6.39
CA LEU A 135 5.51 -16.56 -5.26
C LEU A 135 5.27 -18.05 -5.43
N GLU A 136 5.49 -18.80 -4.36
CA GLU A 136 5.19 -20.23 -4.27
C GLU A 136 4.41 -20.55 -3.00
N THR A 137 3.56 -21.58 -3.08
CA THR A 137 2.78 -22.09 -1.96
C THR A 137 3.08 -23.55 -1.68
N PHE A 138 3.24 -23.89 -0.41
CA PHE A 138 3.52 -25.24 0.06
C PHE A 138 2.51 -25.66 1.14
N ASP A 139 2.05 -26.91 1.07
CA ASP A 139 1.31 -27.59 2.13
C ASP A 139 2.10 -28.84 2.55
N ARG A 140 2.48 -28.91 3.83
CA ARG A 140 3.29 -30.01 4.40
C ARG A 140 4.50 -30.40 3.52
N GLY A 141 5.20 -29.39 2.97
CA GLY A 141 6.38 -29.56 2.14
C GLY A 141 6.12 -29.84 0.65
N ARG A 142 4.86 -29.98 0.23
CA ARG A 142 4.49 -30.18 -1.18
C ARG A 142 4.00 -28.88 -1.81
N ALA A 143 4.46 -28.58 -3.02
CA ALA A 143 3.98 -27.43 -3.77
C ALA A 143 2.49 -27.59 -4.10
N VAL A 144 1.68 -26.58 -3.78
CA VAL A 144 0.23 -26.54 -4.03
C VAL A 144 -0.12 -25.41 -4.99
N ASP A 145 -1.29 -25.53 -5.64
CA ASP A 145 -1.78 -24.52 -6.57
C ASP A 145 -2.10 -23.21 -5.82
N LEU A 146 -1.51 -22.11 -6.29
CA LEU A 146 -1.72 -20.76 -5.75
C LEU A 146 -3.19 -20.35 -5.73
N ARG A 147 -4.00 -20.84 -6.68
CA ARG A 147 -5.44 -20.56 -6.76
C ARG A 147 -6.20 -21.18 -5.58
N SER A 148 -5.78 -22.35 -5.11
CA SER A 148 -6.37 -23.04 -3.96
C SER A 148 -6.11 -22.32 -2.63
N VAL A 149 -5.09 -21.44 -2.59
CA VAL A 149 -4.74 -20.61 -1.44
C VAL A 149 -5.25 -19.17 -1.60
N GLY A 150 -5.98 -18.86 -2.69
CA GLY A 150 -6.59 -17.55 -2.90
C GLY A 150 -5.72 -16.52 -3.65
N PHE A 151 -4.62 -16.94 -4.26
CA PHE A 151 -3.75 -16.07 -5.07
C PHE A 151 -4.09 -16.06 -6.56
N ASN A 152 -5.31 -16.48 -6.93
CA ASN A 152 -5.77 -16.42 -8.32
C ASN A 152 -5.71 -14.98 -8.88
N ARG A 153 -5.00 -14.77 -10.00
CA ARG A 153 -4.84 -13.46 -10.67
C ARG A 153 -5.89 -13.20 -11.75
N THR A 154 -6.56 -14.23 -12.26
CA THR A 154 -7.57 -14.10 -13.32
C THR A 154 -8.75 -13.26 -12.86
N GLY A 155 -9.22 -12.35 -13.71
CA GLY A 155 -10.39 -11.50 -13.43
C GLY A 155 -10.17 -10.40 -12.39
N ARG A 156 -8.94 -10.16 -11.94
CA ARG A 156 -8.63 -9.06 -11.01
C ARG A 156 -8.73 -7.70 -11.69
N GLN A 157 -9.43 -6.79 -11.04
CA GLN A 157 -9.44 -5.38 -11.39
C GLN A 157 -8.07 -4.73 -11.09
N VAL A 158 -7.80 -3.56 -11.68
CA VAL A 158 -6.50 -2.86 -11.53
C VAL A 158 -6.17 -2.60 -10.06
N ASN A 159 -7.15 -2.25 -9.24
CA ASN A 159 -7.01 -2.01 -7.79
C ASN A 159 -6.83 -3.28 -6.93
N GLU A 160 -6.90 -4.46 -7.54
CA GLU A 160 -6.74 -5.77 -6.87
C GLU A 160 -5.46 -6.49 -7.27
N LYS A 161 -4.74 -5.94 -8.26
CA LYS A 161 -3.42 -6.41 -8.66
C LYS A 161 -2.41 -6.18 -7.52
N ALA A 162 -1.34 -6.96 -7.53
CA ALA A 162 -0.28 -6.76 -6.55
C ALA A 162 0.37 -5.38 -6.72
N LEU A 163 0.77 -4.81 -5.59
CA LEU A 163 1.34 -3.47 -5.50
C LEU A 163 2.73 -3.55 -4.91
N PHE A 164 3.69 -2.90 -5.57
CA PHE A 164 4.97 -2.60 -4.98
C PHE A 164 4.94 -1.15 -4.49
N LEU A 165 5.15 -0.95 -3.20
CA LEU A 165 5.12 0.34 -2.53
C LEU A 165 6.51 0.70 -2.08
N VAL A 166 6.91 1.94 -2.36
CA VAL A 166 8.19 2.49 -1.93
C VAL A 166 7.93 3.73 -1.11
N PHE A 167 8.48 3.75 0.10
CA PHE A 167 8.42 4.87 1.02
C PHE A 167 9.71 5.65 0.90
N GLY A 168 9.62 6.97 0.78
CA GLY A 168 10.80 7.81 0.62
C GLY A 168 10.59 9.24 1.07
N ARG A 169 11.68 10.00 1.01
CA ARG A 169 11.75 11.41 1.35
C ARG A 169 12.20 12.19 0.13
N THR A 170 11.27 12.90 -0.50
CA THR A 170 11.60 13.85 -1.55
C THR A 170 11.63 15.27 -1.00
N LYS A 171 12.61 16.06 -1.45
CA LYS A 171 12.62 17.52 -1.23
C LYS A 171 11.79 18.24 -2.29
N LYS A 172 11.48 17.57 -3.41
CA LYS A 172 10.70 18.07 -4.54
C LYS A 172 9.20 17.99 -4.25
N ARG A 173 8.80 18.47 -3.07
CA ARG A 173 7.45 18.28 -2.55
C ARG A 173 6.38 18.80 -3.50
N ASP A 174 6.69 19.76 -4.37
CA ASP A 174 5.75 20.40 -5.30
C ASP A 174 5.74 19.83 -6.73
N LEU A 175 6.74 19.05 -7.15
CA LEU A 175 6.84 18.63 -8.57
C LEU A 175 5.81 17.57 -8.96
N PHE A 176 5.50 16.61 -8.07
CA PHE A 176 4.39 15.66 -8.29
C PHE A 176 3.03 16.37 -8.38
N PHE A 177 2.85 17.40 -7.55
CA PHE A 177 1.63 18.20 -7.54
C PHE A 177 1.51 19.06 -8.80
N ASN A 178 2.62 19.60 -9.29
CA ASN A 178 2.70 20.32 -10.55
C ASN A 178 2.43 19.40 -11.75
N GLU A 179 2.89 18.14 -11.74
CA GLU A 179 2.57 17.16 -12.79
C GLU A 179 1.08 16.78 -12.82
N ILE A 180 0.47 16.55 -11.65
CA ILE A 180 -0.99 16.33 -11.55
C ILE A 180 -1.74 17.57 -12.04
N LYS A 181 -1.29 18.76 -11.66
CA LYS A 181 -1.87 20.05 -12.03
C LYS A 181 -1.79 20.27 -13.55
N ALA A 182 -0.63 20.04 -14.15
CA ALA A 182 -0.39 20.12 -15.59
C ALA A 182 -1.24 19.12 -16.39
N ARG A 183 -1.40 17.88 -15.90
CA ARG A 183 -2.29 16.89 -16.54
C ARG A 183 -3.78 17.22 -16.39
N SER A 184 -4.16 18.05 -15.42
CA SER A 184 -5.54 18.44 -15.17
C SER A 184 -5.99 19.69 -15.94
N GLY A 185 -5.06 20.44 -16.54
CA GLY A 185 -5.34 21.71 -17.23
C GLY A 185 -5.87 22.81 -16.30
N GLN A 186 -5.64 22.71 -14.99
CA GLN A 186 -6.09 23.70 -13.99
C GLN A 186 -4.90 24.34 -13.29
N ASP A 187 -4.18 25.20 -14.03
CA ASP A 187 -2.96 25.85 -13.56
C ASP A 187 -3.17 26.93 -12.48
N ASP A 188 -4.41 27.33 -12.21
CA ASP A 188 -4.72 28.39 -11.23
C ASP A 188 -5.13 27.87 -9.85
N LYS A 189 -5.28 26.56 -9.65
CA LYS A 189 -5.77 25.99 -8.38
C LYS A 189 -4.67 25.27 -7.61
N THR A 190 -4.76 25.31 -6.28
CA THR A 190 -3.91 24.47 -5.44
C THR A 190 -4.35 23.00 -5.57
N VAL A 191 -3.43 22.04 -5.45
CA VAL A 191 -3.83 20.62 -5.57
C VAL A 191 -4.77 20.18 -4.45
N TYR A 192 -4.68 20.82 -3.27
CA TYR A 192 -5.67 20.67 -2.22
C TYR A 192 -7.07 21.10 -2.69
N GLU A 193 -7.22 22.26 -3.34
CA GLU A 193 -8.50 22.65 -3.94
C GLU A 193 -8.98 21.70 -5.02
N TYR A 194 -8.09 21.19 -5.88
CA TYR A 194 -8.46 20.24 -6.93
C TYR A 194 -9.00 18.93 -6.35
N LEU A 195 -8.26 18.30 -5.43
CA LEU A 195 -8.65 17.05 -4.77
C LEU A 195 -9.94 17.24 -3.94
N PHE A 196 -10.09 18.39 -3.29
CA PHE A 196 -11.29 18.72 -2.51
C PHE A 196 -12.51 18.96 -3.41
N ASN A 197 -12.32 19.62 -4.56
CA ASN A 197 -13.39 19.87 -5.53
C ASN A 197 -13.82 18.59 -6.27
N GLN A 198 -12.91 17.66 -6.60
CA GLN A 198 -13.29 16.34 -7.11
C GLN A 198 -14.16 15.57 -6.10
N ARG A 199 -13.84 15.66 -4.80
CA ARG A 199 -14.65 15.04 -3.73
C ARG A 199 -16.02 15.69 -3.60
N ARG A 200 -16.15 17.00 -3.82
CA ARG A 200 -17.43 17.72 -3.86
C ARG A 200 -18.26 17.40 -5.11
N LYS A 201 -17.63 17.20 -6.27
CA LYS A 201 -18.33 16.81 -7.52
C LYS A 201 -19.01 15.44 -7.47
N ARG A 202 -18.58 14.55 -6.55
CA ARG A 202 -19.25 13.26 -6.27
C ARG A 202 -20.44 13.36 -5.31
N ARG A 203 -20.71 14.53 -4.75
CA ARG A 203 -21.96 14.81 -4.04
C ARG A 203 -22.91 15.48 -5.03
N ALA A 204 -24.15 15.02 -5.08
CA ALA A 204 -25.18 15.62 -5.91
C ALA A 204 -25.16 17.15 -5.72
N PRO A 205 -25.23 17.96 -6.81
CA PRO A 205 -25.27 19.40 -6.68
C PRO A 205 -26.51 19.75 -5.83
N LEU A 206 -26.31 20.40 -4.69
CA LEU A 206 -27.43 20.99 -3.99
C LEU A 206 -27.95 22.11 -4.90
N ALA A 207 -29.14 21.90 -5.46
CA ALA A 207 -29.76 22.81 -6.41
C ALA A 207 -29.65 24.26 -5.92
N THR A 208 -29.01 25.10 -6.72
CA THR A 208 -28.93 26.54 -6.54
C THR A 208 -30.33 27.12 -6.55
N ARG A 209 -30.93 27.30 -5.38
CA ARG A 209 -32.06 28.22 -5.21
C ARG A 209 -31.50 29.64 -5.32
N GLN A 210 -31.74 30.26 -6.48
CA GLN A 210 -31.74 31.70 -6.64
C GLN A 210 -32.69 32.31 -5.59
N GLY A 211 -32.22 33.30 -4.85
CA GLY A 211 -33.05 34.00 -3.86
C GLY A 211 -32.24 34.94 -2.99
N LYS A 212 -32.22 36.22 -3.40
CA LYS A 212 -31.99 37.47 -2.64
C LYS A 212 -31.00 37.43 -1.47
N ARG A 213 -29.92 38.22 -1.59
CA ARG A 213 -29.05 38.64 -0.47
C ARG A 213 -29.88 39.20 0.69
N PRO A 214 -29.54 38.84 1.94
CA PRO A 214 -29.57 39.79 3.03
C PRO A 214 -28.18 39.95 3.67
N THR A 215 -27.81 41.21 3.85
CA THR A 215 -26.95 41.78 4.92
C THR A 215 -25.95 40.87 5.63
N LYS A 216 -24.67 41.27 5.53
CA LYS A 216 -23.50 40.72 6.23
C LYS A 216 -23.74 40.59 7.73
N ASN A 217 -24.17 39.41 8.17
CA ASN A 217 -23.81 38.91 9.49
C ASN A 217 -22.57 38.04 9.29
N LEU A 218 -21.43 38.48 9.83
CA LEU A 218 -20.22 37.66 9.98
C LEU A 218 -20.58 36.50 10.93
N LYS A 219 -21.30 35.50 10.41
CA LYS A 219 -21.55 34.24 11.12
C LYS A 219 -20.19 33.73 11.56
N ALA A 220 -20.00 33.57 12.87
CA ALA A 220 -18.80 32.97 13.43
C ALA A 220 -18.57 31.64 12.72
N ARG A 221 -17.59 31.62 11.82
CA ARG A 221 -17.23 30.41 11.09
C ARG A 221 -16.54 29.50 12.08
N CYS A 222 -16.98 28.25 12.16
CA CYS A 222 -16.26 27.22 12.88
C CYS A 222 -14.80 27.24 12.41
N SER A 223 -13.90 27.55 13.33
CA SER A 223 -12.47 27.66 13.06
C SER A 223 -11.70 27.04 14.21
N ARG A 224 -10.61 26.33 13.89
CA ARG A 224 -9.71 25.77 14.89
C ARG A 224 -8.93 26.91 15.54
N LYS A 225 -8.97 27.00 16.86
CA LYS A 225 -8.12 27.91 17.64
C LYS A 225 -6.99 27.12 18.29
N ALA A 226 -5.78 27.69 18.27
CA ALA A 226 -4.68 27.15 19.04
C ALA A 226 -4.94 27.51 20.51
N LEU A 227 -4.93 26.50 21.38
CA LEU A 227 -4.97 26.68 22.83
C LEU A 227 -3.74 25.97 23.37
N HIS A 228 -2.79 26.75 23.86
CA HIS A 228 -1.64 26.21 24.57
C HIS A 228 -2.08 25.87 26.00
N VAL A 229 -1.78 24.66 26.43
CA VAL A 229 -2.10 24.18 27.77
C VAL A 229 -0.78 23.93 28.48
N ASN A 230 -0.58 24.64 29.59
CA ASN A 230 0.59 24.52 30.43
C ASN A 230 0.20 23.77 31.70
N PHE A 231 0.80 22.60 31.93
CA PHE A 231 0.47 21.75 33.08
C PHE A 231 0.86 22.39 34.42
N LYS A 232 1.87 23.26 34.42
CA LYS A 232 2.26 24.04 35.61
C LYS A 232 1.20 25.06 36.01
N ASP A 233 0.60 25.73 35.02
CA ASP A 233 -0.47 26.70 35.27
C ASP A 233 -1.77 26.03 35.76
N MET A 234 -1.90 24.72 35.53
CA MET A 234 -3.01 23.89 36.03
C MET A 234 -2.68 23.15 37.34
N GLY A 235 -1.46 23.27 37.85
CA GLY A 235 -0.99 22.56 39.05
C GLY A 235 -0.90 21.04 38.87
N TRP A 236 -0.64 20.58 37.64
CA TRP A 236 -0.51 19.16 37.28
C TRP A 236 0.92 18.75 36.94
N ASP A 237 1.88 19.65 37.17
CA ASP A 237 3.30 19.42 36.96
C ASP A 237 3.91 18.39 37.93
N ASP A 238 3.22 18.07 39.03
CA ASP A 238 3.69 17.09 40.02
C ASP A 238 3.56 15.63 39.56
N TRP A 239 2.67 15.31 38.62
CA TRP A 239 2.39 13.93 38.19
C TRP A 239 2.53 13.69 36.69
N ILE A 240 2.59 14.75 35.88
CA ILE A 240 2.91 14.69 34.45
C ILE A 240 4.36 15.14 34.26
N ILE A 241 5.27 14.17 34.13
CA ILE A 241 6.71 14.35 33.89
C ILE A 241 7.00 14.68 32.42
#